data_AF-A0A1A9UWK3-F1
#
_entry.id   AF-A0A1A9UWK3-F1
#
_cell.length_a   1.000
_cell.length_b   1.000
_cell.length_c   1.000
_cell.angle_alpha   90.00
_cell.angle_beta   90.00
_cell.angle_gamma   90.00
#
_symmetry.space_group_name_H-M   'P 1'
#
loop_
_entity.id
_entity.type
_entity.pdbx_description
1 polymer ?
#
loop_
_entity_poly.entity_id
_entity_poly.type
_entity_poly.pdbx_seq_one_letter_code
_entity_poly.pdbx_strand_id
1 'polypeptide(L)'
;PSFWHKLAEIKTDFNSLNVEPNPICGYYSPREANSCVLEMDCTAFNSNFKEPKFCFKAHGTIYNKNTLENFKETDKTSLLQQEGLKLLEEFRTDIILEDPSRLATFSILSFAVSNYDVRRLNFCFADNAFLIFQDLQNYNYYYWFGFPSPLTLEVARACPPFCCSKNFNLLNLKLMKWRLLPGLNLNLLATTKCLLFGAGTLGCAVARILLGCGFKRITFVDSRKVRFSNPVCQQMYTHQDACKENIIKATTAAEIKFS
;
A
#
# COMPACT_ATOMS: atom_id res chain seq x y z
N PRO A 1 -16.30 -4.57 20.84
CA PRO A 1 -16.90 -3.96 22.05
C PRO A 1 -16.01 -2.93 22.77
N SER A 2 -14.78 -3.29 23.15
CA SER A 2 -13.87 -2.42 23.94
C SER A 2 -13.53 -1.09 23.25
N PHE A 3 -13.36 -1.10 21.93
CA PHE A 3 -13.17 0.11 21.11
C PHE A 3 -14.27 1.16 21.33
N TRP A 4 -15.54 0.74 21.25
CA TRP A 4 -16.70 1.63 21.35
C TRP A 4 -16.88 2.21 22.75
N HIS A 5 -16.55 1.44 23.80
CA HIS A 5 -16.53 1.96 25.17
C HIS A 5 -15.50 3.07 25.33
N LYS A 6 -14.30 2.90 24.76
CA LYS A 6 -13.27 3.93 24.82
C LYS A 6 -13.66 5.17 24.02
N LEU A 7 -14.31 4.99 22.87
CA LEU A 7 -14.85 6.10 22.09
C LEU A 7 -15.93 6.89 22.84
N ALA A 8 -16.81 6.21 23.59
CA ALA A 8 -17.81 6.87 24.41
C ALA A 8 -17.19 7.69 25.55
N GLU A 9 -16.21 7.11 26.25
CA GLU A 9 -15.43 7.80 27.29
C GLU A 9 -14.78 9.09 26.72
N ILE A 10 -14.09 8.98 25.58
CA ILE A 10 -13.47 10.13 24.91
C ILE A 10 -14.51 11.19 24.52
N LYS A 11 -15.68 10.77 24.01
CA LYS A 11 -16.77 11.69 23.63
C LYS A 11 -17.38 12.42 24.84
N THR A 12 -17.40 11.78 26.01
CA THR A 12 -17.90 12.38 27.25
C THR A 12 -16.88 13.32 27.89
N ASP A 13 -15.59 12.96 27.84
CA ASP A 13 -14.51 13.68 28.54
C ASP A 13 -13.95 14.87 27.73
N PHE A 14 -13.86 14.75 26.40
CA PHE A 14 -13.30 15.78 25.52
C PHE A 14 -14.39 16.45 24.69
N ASN A 15 -14.84 17.62 25.15
CA ASN A 15 -15.65 18.62 24.44
C ASN A 15 -16.81 18.07 23.59
N SER A 16 -18.04 18.20 24.13
CA SER A 16 -19.33 17.86 23.53
C SER A 16 -19.65 18.50 22.15
N LEU A 17 -18.70 19.17 21.50
CA LEU A 17 -18.83 19.90 20.24
C LEU A 17 -17.65 19.70 19.27
N ASN A 18 -16.55 19.01 19.63
CA ASN A 18 -15.42 18.89 18.70
C ASN A 18 -15.71 17.84 17.61
N VAL A 19 -15.72 18.28 16.34
CA VAL A 19 -16.00 17.45 15.15
C VAL A 19 -14.70 17.07 14.42
N GLU A 20 -13.55 17.35 15.03
CA GLU A 20 -12.26 17.07 14.45
C GLU A 20 -12.00 15.56 14.29
N PRO A 21 -11.32 15.17 13.19
CA PRO A 21 -10.95 13.77 12.97
C PRO A 21 -9.88 13.32 13.98
N ASN A 22 -10.11 12.18 14.62
CA ASN A 22 -9.15 11.60 15.56
C ASN A 22 -8.31 10.50 14.87
N PRO A 23 -6.98 10.52 15.02
CA PRO A 23 -6.14 9.42 14.53
C PRO A 23 -6.37 8.17 15.39
N ILE A 24 -6.47 7.02 14.74
CA ILE A 24 -6.62 5.71 15.36
C ILE A 24 -5.69 4.70 14.70
N CYS A 25 -5.36 3.64 15.44
CA CYS A 25 -4.61 2.51 14.92
C CYS A 25 -5.46 1.24 14.99
N GLY A 26 -5.34 0.40 13.96
CA GLY A 26 -5.90 -0.95 13.94
C GLY A 26 -4.81 -1.96 13.64
N TYR A 27 -5.18 -3.22 13.63
CA TYR A 27 -4.28 -4.29 13.23
C TYR A 27 -5.01 -5.34 12.42
N TYR A 28 -4.30 -6.00 11.51
CA TYR A 28 -4.84 -7.09 10.72
C TYR A 28 -3.89 -8.28 10.74
N SER A 29 -4.44 -9.48 10.56
CA SER A 29 -3.70 -10.73 10.60
C SER A 29 -3.93 -11.52 9.32
N PRO A 30 -2.87 -12.02 8.64
CA PRO A 30 -2.99 -12.86 7.47
C PRO A 30 -3.27 -14.34 7.82
N ARG A 31 -3.38 -14.69 9.11
CA ARG A 31 -3.45 -16.11 9.55
C ARG A 31 -4.75 -16.81 9.15
N GLU A 32 -5.83 -16.05 8.97
CA GLU A 32 -7.09 -16.60 8.49
C GLU A 32 -7.12 -16.50 6.96
N ALA A 33 -6.77 -17.61 6.29
CA ALA A 33 -6.57 -17.67 4.85
C ALA A 33 -7.81 -17.29 4.00
N ASN A 34 -9.00 -17.27 4.60
CA ASN A 34 -10.26 -16.98 3.90
C ASN A 34 -10.69 -15.51 4.00
N SER A 35 -10.17 -14.72 4.94
CA SER A 35 -10.52 -13.31 5.09
C SER A 35 -9.47 -12.56 5.92
N CYS A 36 -8.91 -11.49 5.37
CA CYS A 36 -8.10 -10.56 6.14
C CYS A 36 -9.03 -9.56 6.85
N VAL A 37 -9.21 -9.73 8.17
CA VAL A 37 -10.05 -8.85 8.98
C VAL A 37 -9.20 -7.77 9.64
N LEU A 38 -9.66 -6.52 9.56
CA LEU A 38 -9.11 -5.42 10.35
C LEU A 38 -9.80 -5.39 11.71
N GLU A 39 -9.01 -5.49 12.77
CA GLU A 39 -9.47 -5.47 14.15
C GLU A 39 -8.99 -4.22 14.89
N MET A 40 -9.80 -3.78 15.85
CA MET A 40 -9.46 -2.69 16.76
C MET A 40 -10.02 -2.98 18.15
N ASP A 41 -9.27 -2.58 19.17
CA ASP A 41 -9.65 -2.64 20.58
C ASP A 41 -9.57 -1.24 21.22
N CYS A 42 -9.62 -1.17 22.55
CA CYS A 42 -9.49 0.11 23.26
C CYS A 42 -8.13 0.78 23.09
N THR A 43 -7.09 0.05 22.66
CA THR A 43 -5.75 0.61 22.46
C THR A 43 -5.62 1.40 21.15
N ALA A 44 -6.62 1.33 20.27
CA ALA A 44 -6.65 2.05 19.00
C ALA A 44 -6.44 3.56 19.13
N PHE A 45 -6.80 4.16 20.26
CA PHE A 45 -6.67 5.59 20.54
C PHE A 45 -5.35 5.97 21.22
N ASN A 46 -4.49 4.99 21.55
CA ASN A 46 -3.24 5.25 22.26
C ASN A 46 -2.20 5.84 21.29
N SER A 47 -1.49 6.88 21.72
CA SER A 47 -0.40 7.48 20.93
C SER A 47 0.72 6.48 20.62
N ASN A 48 1.02 5.57 21.56
CA ASN A 48 2.01 4.50 21.42
C ASN A 48 1.31 3.14 21.21
N PHE A 49 0.60 2.99 20.10
CA PHE A 49 -0.02 1.73 19.72
C PHE A 49 1.04 0.68 19.35
N LYS A 50 0.90 -0.54 19.89
CA LYS A 50 1.74 -1.68 19.56
C LYS A 50 0.87 -2.86 19.15
N GLU A 51 1.07 -3.34 17.94
CA GLU A 51 0.31 -4.45 17.40
C GLU A 51 0.60 -5.77 18.13
N PRO A 52 -0.41 -6.67 18.23
CA PRO A 52 -0.21 -8.01 18.75
C PRO A 52 0.80 -8.82 17.92
N LYS A 53 1.35 -9.90 18.51
CA LYS A 53 2.33 -10.75 17.83
C LYS A 53 1.77 -11.32 16.52
N PHE A 54 2.56 -11.20 15.45
CA PHE A 54 2.23 -11.61 14.08
C PHE A 54 0.97 -10.95 13.49
N CYS A 55 0.61 -9.76 13.98
CA CYS A 55 -0.31 -8.86 13.32
C CYS A 55 0.48 -7.74 12.64
N PHE A 56 -0.16 -7.05 11.70
CA PHE A 56 0.39 -5.88 11.06
C PHE A 56 -0.41 -4.65 11.47
N LYS A 57 0.28 -3.56 11.74
CA LYS A 57 -0.33 -2.26 12.06
C LYS A 57 -1.02 -1.68 10.82
N ALA A 58 -2.17 -1.05 11.04
CA ALA A 58 -2.90 -0.25 10.08
C ALA A 58 -3.18 1.11 10.71
N HIS A 59 -3.01 2.18 9.94
CA HIS A 59 -3.28 3.53 10.38
C HIS A 59 -4.67 3.96 9.95
N GLY A 60 -5.37 4.75 10.75
CA GLY A 60 -6.67 5.23 10.33
C GLY A 60 -7.12 6.49 11.03
N THR A 61 -8.28 6.98 10.59
CA THR A 61 -8.86 8.22 11.06
C THR A 61 -10.34 8.00 11.34
N ILE A 62 -10.81 8.38 12.54
CA ILE A 62 -12.23 8.33 12.89
C ILE A 62 -12.86 9.73 12.85
N TYR A 63 -13.96 9.83 12.12
CA TYR A 63 -14.81 11.00 11.97
C TYR A 63 -16.08 10.76 12.77
N ASN A 64 -16.12 11.26 13.99
CA ASN A 64 -17.30 11.12 14.84
C ASN A 64 -18.24 12.30 14.61
N LYS A 65 -19.49 12.02 14.23
CA LYS A 65 -20.55 13.02 14.10
C LYS A 65 -21.40 13.04 15.37
N ASN A 66 -21.90 14.23 15.72
CA ASN A 66 -22.73 14.44 16.91
C ASN A 66 -24.22 14.29 16.64
N THR A 67 -24.66 14.53 15.41
CA THR A 67 -26.06 14.45 14.98
C THR A 67 -26.21 13.43 13.87
N LEU A 68 -27.41 12.88 13.74
CA LEU A 68 -27.72 11.91 12.71
C LEU A 68 -27.70 12.57 11.32
N GLU A 69 -28.27 13.76 11.25
CA GLU A 69 -28.42 14.55 10.04
C GLU A 69 -27.04 14.77 9.41
N ASN A 70 -26.06 15.19 10.21
CA ASN A 70 -24.69 15.38 9.76
C ASN A 70 -24.04 14.07 9.29
N PHE A 71 -24.36 12.93 9.92
CA PHE A 71 -23.87 11.62 9.47
C PHE A 71 -24.46 11.22 8.10
N LYS A 72 -25.75 11.51 7.86
CA LYS A 72 -26.44 11.22 6.60
C LYS A 72 -26.06 12.17 5.46
N GLU A 73 -25.91 13.45 5.77
CA GLU A 73 -25.53 14.50 4.81
C GLU A 73 -24.05 14.42 4.41
N THR A 74 -23.21 13.75 5.21
CA THR A 74 -21.81 13.54 4.86
C THR A 74 -21.71 12.66 3.62
N ASP A 75 -21.18 13.22 2.53
CA ASP A 75 -20.86 12.44 1.33
C ASP A 75 -19.65 11.54 1.59
N LYS A 76 -19.92 10.24 1.67
CA LYS A 76 -18.92 9.19 1.93
C LYS A 76 -17.92 9.08 0.77
N THR A 77 -18.33 9.43 -0.45
CA THR A 77 -17.51 9.33 -1.66
C THR A 77 -16.41 10.39 -1.64
N SER A 78 -16.79 11.65 -1.40
CA SER A 78 -15.81 12.74 -1.26
C SER A 78 -14.91 12.54 -0.05
N LEU A 79 -15.41 12.02 1.07
CA LEU A 79 -14.56 11.67 2.23
C LEU A 79 -13.49 10.64 1.85
N LEU A 80 -13.89 9.57 1.16
CA LEU A 80 -12.96 8.54 0.70
C LEU A 80 -11.93 9.10 -0.30
N GLN A 81 -12.37 10.00 -1.18
CA GLN A 81 -11.50 10.66 -2.16
C GLN A 81 -10.47 11.56 -1.47
N GLN A 82 -10.85 12.32 -0.44
CA GLN A 82 -9.95 13.15 0.33
C GLN A 82 -8.86 12.33 1.04
N GLU A 83 -9.24 11.22 1.68
CA GLU A 83 -8.27 10.31 2.31
C GLU A 83 -7.37 9.64 1.26
N GLY A 84 -7.90 9.31 0.08
CA GLY A 84 -7.12 8.81 -1.04
C GLY A 84 -6.08 9.79 -1.56
N LEU A 85 -6.42 11.10 -1.62
CA LEU A 85 -5.47 12.14 -2.01
C LEU A 85 -4.35 12.33 -0.98
N LYS A 86 -4.65 12.27 0.32
CA LYS A 86 -3.63 12.29 1.38
C LYS A 86 -2.66 11.12 1.25
N LEU A 87 -3.20 9.91 1.04
CA LEU A 87 -2.38 8.73 0.80
C LEU A 87 -1.50 8.90 -0.46
N LEU A 88 -2.03 9.51 -1.53
CA LEU A 88 -1.27 9.81 -2.74
C LEU A 88 -0.12 10.80 -2.51
N GLU A 89 -0.31 11.80 -1.65
CA GLU A 89 0.76 12.72 -1.24
C GLU A 89 1.84 11.99 -0.45
N GLU A 90 1.47 11.08 0.44
CA GLU A 90 2.43 10.23 1.15
C GLU A 90 3.24 9.35 0.19
N PHE A 91 2.62 8.81 -0.88
CA PHE A 91 3.32 8.07 -1.93
C PHE A 91 4.38 8.87 -2.67
N ARG A 92 4.25 10.21 -2.73
CA ARG A 92 5.27 11.08 -3.34
C ARG A 92 6.48 11.27 -2.42
N THR A 93 6.34 10.95 -1.15
CA THR A 93 7.41 11.07 -0.14
C THR A 93 8.04 9.71 0.15
N ASP A 94 9.26 9.74 0.71
CA ASP A 94 9.95 8.51 1.13
C ASP A 94 9.42 7.95 2.46
N ILE A 95 8.41 8.57 3.08
CA ILE A 95 7.93 8.21 4.42
C ILE A 95 7.30 6.80 4.44
N ILE A 96 6.62 6.41 3.36
CA ILE A 96 6.08 5.05 3.21
C ILE A 96 7.20 4.01 3.09
N LEU A 97 8.38 4.42 2.59
CA LEU A 97 9.55 3.55 2.52
C LEU A 97 10.24 3.41 3.88
N GLU A 98 9.95 4.27 4.85
CA GLU A 98 10.43 4.13 6.22
C GLU A 98 9.45 3.30 7.06
N ASP A 99 8.14 3.54 6.88
CA ASP A 99 7.07 2.80 7.55
C ASP A 99 6.01 2.27 6.56
N PRO A 100 6.08 0.97 6.18
CA PRO A 100 5.12 0.38 5.24
C PRO A 100 3.72 0.22 5.81
N SER A 101 3.52 0.33 7.13
CA SER A 101 2.19 0.22 7.74
C SER A 101 1.28 1.40 7.37
N ARG A 102 1.85 2.48 6.83
CA ARG A 102 1.12 3.63 6.26
C ARG A 102 0.42 3.31 4.93
N LEU A 103 0.71 2.17 4.30
CA LEU A 103 -0.06 1.70 3.14
C LEU A 103 -1.44 1.16 3.54
N ALA A 104 -1.53 0.59 4.73
CA ALA A 104 -2.77 0.03 5.27
C ALA A 104 -3.54 1.15 5.99
N THR A 105 -4.06 2.10 5.21
CA THR A 105 -4.88 3.21 5.73
C THR A 105 -6.37 2.88 5.69
N PHE A 106 -7.10 3.30 6.72
CA PHE A 106 -8.56 3.18 6.78
C PHE A 106 -9.21 4.41 7.41
N SER A 107 -10.48 4.62 7.11
CA SER A 107 -11.29 5.70 7.67
C SER A 107 -12.58 5.15 8.25
N ILE A 108 -13.00 5.68 9.40
CA ILE A 108 -14.26 5.33 10.05
C ILE A 108 -15.11 6.58 10.18
N LEU A 109 -16.29 6.58 9.59
CA LEU A 109 -17.32 7.57 9.90
C LEU A 109 -18.24 6.97 10.95
N SER A 110 -18.41 7.61 12.12
CA SER A 110 -19.23 7.09 13.21
C SER A 110 -20.24 8.10 13.73
N PHE A 111 -21.33 7.59 14.28
CA PHE A 111 -22.34 8.33 15.02
C PHE A 111 -22.86 7.45 16.17
N ALA A 112 -22.93 8.00 17.37
CA ALA A 112 -23.35 7.28 18.57
C ALA A 112 -24.61 7.91 19.15
N VAL A 113 -25.63 7.08 19.39
CA VAL A 113 -26.95 7.46 19.92
C VAL A 113 -27.20 6.75 21.24
N SER A 114 -27.68 7.49 22.24
CA SER A 114 -28.15 6.90 23.50
C SER A 114 -29.48 6.16 23.30
N ASN A 115 -29.67 5.03 24.00
CA ASN A 115 -30.83 4.15 23.81
C ASN A 115 -32.22 4.82 23.94
N TYR A 116 -32.33 5.98 24.59
CA TYR A 116 -33.57 6.76 24.68
C TYR A 116 -34.05 7.32 23.33
N ASP A 117 -33.17 7.63 22.38
CA ASP A 117 -33.52 8.25 21.08
C ASP A 117 -33.75 7.24 19.94
N VAL A 118 -33.42 5.96 20.17
CA VAL A 118 -33.45 4.90 19.13
C VAL A 118 -34.87 4.61 18.64
N ARG A 119 -35.88 4.77 19.51
CA ARG A 119 -37.29 4.59 19.14
C ARG A 119 -37.77 5.60 18.08
N ARG A 120 -37.15 6.78 17.98
CA ARG A 120 -37.45 7.77 16.92
C ARG A 120 -36.75 7.46 15.60
N LEU A 121 -35.61 6.79 15.62
CA LEU A 121 -34.75 6.57 14.46
C LEU A 121 -35.19 5.40 13.57
N ASN A 122 -35.87 4.39 14.12
CA ASN A 122 -36.36 3.23 13.36
C ASN A 122 -37.36 3.58 12.24
N PHE A 123 -37.93 4.79 12.25
CA PHE A 123 -38.80 5.28 11.16
C PHE A 123 -38.04 5.91 9.98
N CYS A 124 -36.75 6.21 10.11
CA CYS A 124 -36.03 7.09 9.17
C CYS A 124 -34.96 6.39 8.32
N PHE A 125 -34.82 5.08 8.39
CA PHE A 125 -33.78 4.31 7.68
C PHE A 125 -34.39 3.11 6.95
N ALA A 126 -35.08 3.38 5.84
CA ALA A 126 -35.60 2.33 4.97
C ALA A 126 -34.67 2.00 3.79
N ASP A 127 -33.72 2.87 3.41
CA ASP A 127 -32.99 2.67 2.15
C ASP A 127 -31.46 2.80 2.30
N ASN A 128 -30.76 1.71 1.95
CA ASN A 128 -29.38 1.64 1.46
C ASN A 128 -28.23 2.09 2.39
N ALA A 129 -28.21 1.61 3.64
CA ALA A 129 -26.99 1.58 4.43
C ALA A 129 -26.80 0.18 5.05
N PHE A 130 -25.67 -0.47 4.74
CA PHE A 130 -25.19 -1.64 5.50
C PHE A 130 -24.84 -1.15 6.91
N LEU A 131 -25.79 -1.27 7.84
CA LEU A 131 -25.63 -0.89 9.24
C LEU A 131 -25.34 -2.15 10.04
N ILE A 132 -24.11 -2.26 10.56
CA ILE A 132 -23.79 -3.30 11.53
C ILE A 132 -24.09 -2.73 12.91
N PHE A 133 -25.08 -3.31 13.58
CA PHE A 133 -25.47 -2.93 14.94
C PHE A 133 -24.55 -3.62 15.94
N GLN A 134 -24.04 -2.85 16.90
CA GLN A 134 -23.41 -3.41 18.10
C GLN A 134 -24.12 -2.85 19.32
N ASP A 135 -25.00 -3.68 19.91
CA ASP A 135 -25.74 -3.37 21.12
C ASP A 135 -24.81 -3.44 22.34
N LEU A 136 -24.67 -2.31 23.03
CA LEU A 136 -23.87 -2.15 24.23
C LEU A 136 -24.72 -1.51 25.34
N GLN A 137 -25.85 -2.12 25.72
CA GLN A 137 -26.76 -1.84 26.87
C GLN A 137 -27.30 -0.39 27.05
N ASN A 138 -26.53 0.66 26.73
CA ASN A 138 -26.86 2.09 26.86
C ASN A 138 -26.70 2.90 25.55
N TYR A 139 -25.93 2.41 24.56
CA TYR A 139 -25.66 3.12 23.31
C TYR A 139 -25.74 2.22 22.07
N ASN A 140 -26.28 2.77 20.98
CA ASN A 140 -26.22 2.21 19.63
C ASN A 140 -25.22 3.01 18.79
N TYR A 141 -24.35 2.29 18.08
CA TYR A 141 -23.32 2.87 17.22
C TYR A 141 -23.66 2.61 15.75
N TYR A 142 -23.69 3.68 14.97
CA TYR A 142 -23.79 3.66 13.51
C TYR A 142 -22.42 3.99 12.95
N TYR A 143 -21.91 3.18 12.04
CA TYR A 143 -20.60 3.41 11.47
C TYR A 143 -20.49 2.96 10.01
N TRP A 144 -19.51 3.53 9.32
CA TRP A 144 -19.14 3.19 7.96
C TRP A 144 -17.62 3.12 7.86
N PHE A 145 -17.12 2.04 7.26
CA PHE A 145 -15.69 1.85 7.00
C PHE A 145 -15.36 2.19 5.55
N GLY A 146 -14.31 2.98 5.37
CA GLY A 146 -13.73 3.30 4.07
C GLY A 146 -12.27 2.87 4.01
N PHE A 147 -11.90 2.16 2.94
CA PHE A 147 -10.50 1.82 2.65
C PHE A 147 -10.09 2.59 1.39
N PRO A 148 -9.37 3.73 1.53
CA PRO A 148 -8.94 4.49 0.37
C PRO A 148 -7.96 3.66 -0.44
N SER A 149 -8.35 3.35 -1.67
CA SER A 149 -7.49 2.68 -2.65
C SER A 149 -7.40 3.56 -3.88
N PRO A 150 -6.26 4.23 -4.13
CA PRO A 150 -6.14 5.09 -5.30
C PRO A 150 -6.22 4.22 -6.57
N LEU A 151 -7.21 4.48 -7.42
CA LEU A 151 -7.38 3.79 -8.69
C LEU A 151 -6.19 4.11 -9.60
N THR A 152 -5.71 3.08 -10.28
CA THR A 152 -4.43 2.96 -11.01
C THR A 152 -4.13 4.11 -11.98
N LEU A 153 -5.15 4.82 -12.49
CA LEU A 153 -4.97 5.87 -13.48
C LEU A 153 -4.37 7.17 -12.93
N GLU A 154 -4.66 7.55 -11.67
CA GLU A 154 -4.12 8.78 -11.07
C GLU A 154 -2.72 8.57 -10.46
N VAL A 155 -2.45 7.37 -9.92
CA VAL A 155 -1.11 6.97 -9.46
C VAL A 155 -0.12 6.95 -10.63
N ALA A 156 -0.56 6.46 -11.80
CA ALA A 156 0.25 6.45 -13.02
C ALA A 156 0.53 7.86 -13.59
N ARG A 157 -0.33 8.85 -13.32
CA ARG A 157 -0.13 10.26 -13.71
C ARG A 157 0.74 11.02 -12.71
N ALA A 158 0.59 10.76 -11.42
CA ALA A 158 1.39 11.37 -10.36
C ALA A 158 2.83 10.81 -10.31
N CYS A 159 3.05 9.59 -10.81
CA CYS A 159 4.35 8.96 -10.91
C CYS A 159 4.57 8.48 -12.36
N PRO A 160 5.33 9.21 -13.21
CA PRO A 160 5.56 8.77 -14.58
C PRO A 160 6.16 7.35 -14.58
N PRO A 161 5.81 6.50 -15.55
CA PRO A 161 6.12 5.06 -15.54
C PRO A 161 7.62 4.77 -15.35
N PHE A 162 8.48 5.68 -15.81
CA PHE A 162 9.93 5.59 -15.63
C PHE A 162 10.41 5.77 -14.19
N CYS A 163 9.73 6.59 -13.39
CA CYS A 163 10.06 6.79 -11.97
C CYS A 163 9.51 5.64 -11.12
N CYS A 164 8.30 5.17 -11.45
CA CYS A 164 7.66 4.04 -10.78
C CYS A 164 8.40 2.70 -11.02
N SER A 165 8.91 2.42 -12.23
CA SER A 165 9.66 1.18 -12.52
C SER A 165 10.97 1.08 -11.72
N LYS A 166 11.72 2.18 -11.62
CA LYS A 166 12.93 2.24 -10.76
C LYS A 166 12.61 1.99 -9.28
N ASN A 167 11.44 2.43 -8.83
CA ASN A 167 10.99 2.26 -7.47
C ASN A 167 10.32 0.90 -7.21
N PHE A 168 9.69 0.26 -8.20
CA PHE A 168 8.97 -1.01 -8.02
C PHE A 168 9.92 -2.18 -7.74
N ASN A 169 11.00 -2.33 -8.52
CA ASN A 169 12.00 -3.37 -8.26
C ASN A 169 12.72 -3.13 -6.93
N LEU A 170 13.02 -1.87 -6.60
CA LEU A 170 13.61 -1.51 -5.31
C LEU A 170 12.64 -1.76 -4.14
N LEU A 171 11.35 -1.47 -4.32
CA LEU A 171 10.29 -1.71 -3.34
C LEU A 171 10.12 -3.21 -3.09
N ASN A 172 10.10 -4.04 -4.14
CA ASN A 172 10.03 -5.49 -3.99
C ASN A 172 11.22 -6.04 -3.19
N LEU A 173 12.44 -5.56 -3.46
CA LEU A 173 13.64 -5.94 -2.72
C LEU A 173 13.59 -5.45 -1.26
N LYS A 174 13.09 -4.23 -1.01
CA LYS A 174 12.88 -3.69 0.35
C LYS A 174 11.84 -4.49 1.12
N LEU A 175 10.73 -4.87 0.49
CA LEU A 175 9.69 -5.71 1.08
C LEU A 175 10.23 -7.10 1.46
N MET A 176 11.05 -7.71 0.61
CA MET A 176 11.72 -8.99 0.93
C MET A 176 12.69 -8.84 2.10
N LYS A 177 13.48 -7.75 2.13
CA LYS A 177 14.34 -7.43 3.28
C LYS A 177 13.55 -7.32 4.58
N TRP A 178 12.42 -6.60 4.57
CA TRP A 178 11.62 -6.40 5.78
C TRP A 178 10.91 -7.66 6.26
N ARG A 179 10.38 -8.47 5.34
CA ARG A 179 9.55 -9.63 5.70
C ARG A 179 10.34 -10.91 5.96
N LEU A 180 11.46 -11.12 5.26
CA LEU A 180 12.15 -12.41 5.26
C LEU A 180 13.62 -12.32 5.73
N LEU A 181 14.35 -11.29 5.28
CA LEU A 181 15.81 -11.23 5.46
C LEU A 181 16.27 -9.83 5.91
N PRO A 182 16.10 -9.45 7.19
CA PRO A 182 16.44 -8.12 7.69
C PRO A 182 17.93 -7.77 7.53
N GLY A 183 18.81 -8.78 7.49
CA GLY A 183 20.25 -8.63 7.25
C GLY A 183 20.65 -8.33 5.80
N LEU A 184 19.71 -8.35 4.84
CA LEU A 184 20.01 -8.12 3.43
C LEU A 184 20.46 -6.66 3.20
N ASN A 185 21.68 -6.48 2.67
CA ASN A 185 22.24 -5.17 2.39
C ASN A 185 22.06 -4.78 0.91
N LEU A 186 20.97 -4.07 0.62
CA LEU A 186 20.64 -3.60 -0.72
C LEU A 186 21.68 -2.62 -1.30
N ASN A 187 22.36 -1.85 -0.43
CA ASN A 187 23.39 -0.89 -0.87
C ASN A 187 24.64 -1.61 -1.37
N LEU A 188 25.02 -2.72 -0.74
CA LEU A 188 26.13 -3.56 -1.18
C LEU A 188 25.83 -4.17 -2.57
N LEU A 189 24.62 -4.71 -2.76
CA LEU A 189 24.21 -5.27 -4.06
C LEU A 189 24.21 -4.20 -5.17
N ALA A 190 23.70 -3.00 -4.88
CA ALA A 190 23.64 -1.90 -5.85
C ALA A 190 25.04 -1.32 -6.20
N THR A 191 26.01 -1.39 -5.28
CA THR A 191 27.37 -0.88 -5.49
C THR A 191 28.29 -1.91 -6.12
N THR A 192 28.00 -3.20 -5.95
CA THR A 192 28.79 -4.30 -6.49
C THR A 192 28.77 -4.28 -8.02
N LYS A 193 29.95 -4.43 -8.62
CA LYS A 193 30.17 -4.47 -10.07
C LYS A 193 30.25 -5.92 -10.52
N CYS A 194 29.40 -6.31 -11.47
CA CYS A 194 29.40 -7.65 -12.04
C CYS A 194 29.95 -7.60 -13.47
N LEU A 195 30.94 -8.45 -13.76
CA LEU A 195 31.49 -8.63 -15.10
C LEU A 195 31.00 -9.98 -15.64
N LEU A 196 30.31 -9.97 -16.79
CA LEU A 196 29.78 -11.16 -17.44
C LEU A 196 30.58 -11.46 -18.72
N PHE A 197 31.30 -12.58 -18.70
CA PHE A 197 32.00 -13.11 -19.87
C PHE A 197 31.00 -13.87 -20.75
N GLY A 198 30.49 -13.18 -21.76
CA GLY A 198 29.52 -13.68 -22.73
C GLY A 198 28.14 -13.05 -22.56
N ALA A 199 27.58 -12.59 -23.68
CA ALA A 199 26.22 -12.07 -23.80
C ALA A 199 25.35 -13.02 -24.63
N GLY A 200 25.62 -14.33 -24.52
CA GLY A 200 24.77 -15.40 -25.06
C GLY A 200 23.58 -15.73 -24.15
N THR A 201 22.94 -16.87 -24.35
CA THR A 201 21.74 -17.29 -23.59
C THR A 201 21.94 -17.24 -22.08
N LEU A 202 23.05 -17.82 -21.60
CA LEU A 202 23.38 -17.82 -20.17
C LEU A 202 23.66 -16.41 -19.64
N GLY A 203 24.45 -15.61 -20.37
CA GLY A 203 24.77 -14.24 -19.98
C GLY A 203 23.52 -13.37 -19.86
N CYS A 204 22.59 -13.49 -20.82
CA CYS A 204 21.30 -12.80 -20.77
C CYS A 204 20.45 -13.24 -19.58
N ALA A 205 20.38 -14.55 -19.29
CA ALA A 205 19.60 -15.08 -18.17
C ALA A 205 20.17 -14.61 -16.82
N VAL A 206 21.48 -14.75 -16.62
CA VAL A 206 22.17 -14.32 -15.39
C VAL A 206 22.02 -12.81 -15.18
N ALA A 207 22.17 -12.01 -16.23
CA ALA A 207 22.00 -10.56 -16.11
C ALA A 207 20.60 -10.16 -15.65
N ARG A 208 19.55 -10.83 -16.16
CA ARG A 208 18.17 -10.59 -15.71
C ARG A 208 17.96 -10.94 -14.24
N ILE A 209 18.54 -12.06 -13.80
CA ILE A 209 18.49 -12.46 -12.38
C ILE A 209 19.20 -11.41 -11.52
N LEU A 210 20.41 -10.99 -11.89
CA LEU A 210 21.18 -9.98 -11.15
C LEU A 210 20.41 -8.65 -11.04
N LEU A 211 19.79 -8.20 -12.12
CA LEU A 211 18.96 -7.00 -12.10
C LEU A 211 17.74 -7.16 -11.18
N GLY A 212 17.06 -8.31 -11.24
CA GLY A 212 15.96 -8.65 -10.34
C GLY A 212 16.39 -8.70 -8.87
N CYS A 213 17.64 -9.09 -8.59
CA CYS A 213 18.25 -9.08 -7.26
C CYS A 213 18.76 -7.68 -6.82
N GLY A 214 18.68 -6.66 -7.67
CA GLY A 214 19.02 -5.27 -7.32
C GLY A 214 20.44 -4.81 -7.69
N PHE A 215 21.20 -5.60 -8.46
CA PHE A 215 22.48 -5.16 -8.98
C PHE A 215 22.27 -4.08 -10.05
N LYS A 216 23.04 -2.99 -9.96
CA LYS A 216 22.91 -1.85 -10.90
C LYS A 216 24.03 -1.74 -11.92
N ARG A 217 25.16 -2.42 -11.68
CA ARG A 217 26.38 -2.28 -12.48
C ARG A 217 26.78 -3.63 -13.06
N ILE A 218 26.34 -3.88 -14.29
CA ILE A 218 26.66 -5.10 -15.04
C ILE A 218 27.41 -4.70 -16.30
N THR A 219 28.57 -5.31 -16.54
CA THR A 219 29.39 -5.10 -17.74
C THR A 219 29.49 -6.41 -18.51
N PHE A 220 29.15 -6.38 -19.79
CA PHE A 220 29.27 -7.54 -20.67
C PHE A 220 30.59 -7.52 -21.44
N VAL A 221 31.16 -8.71 -21.65
CA VAL A 221 32.30 -8.93 -22.54
C VAL A 221 31.92 -10.01 -23.54
N ASP A 222 31.76 -9.65 -24.80
CA ASP A 222 31.44 -10.59 -25.89
C ASP A 222 31.97 -10.02 -27.22
N SER A 223 32.70 -10.85 -27.98
CA SER A 223 33.27 -10.47 -29.28
C SER A 223 32.35 -10.79 -30.46
N ARG A 224 31.20 -11.43 -30.21
CA ARG A 224 30.28 -11.88 -31.25
C ARG A 224 29.27 -10.79 -31.61
N LYS A 225 28.67 -10.95 -32.79
CA LYS A 225 27.62 -10.08 -33.33
C LYS A 225 26.25 -10.69 -33.14
N VAL A 226 25.22 -9.85 -33.07
CA VAL A 226 23.81 -10.29 -33.06
C VAL A 226 23.48 -10.92 -34.41
N ARG A 227 22.82 -12.08 -34.39
CA ARG A 227 22.37 -12.84 -35.57
C ARG A 227 20.87 -13.09 -35.50
N PHE A 228 20.24 -13.37 -36.64
CA PHE A 228 18.80 -13.69 -36.73
C PHE A 228 18.33 -14.85 -35.84
N SER A 229 19.20 -15.83 -35.56
CA SER A 229 18.87 -16.93 -34.63
C SER A 229 18.94 -16.56 -33.15
N ASN A 230 19.47 -15.39 -32.79
CA ASN A 230 19.69 -15.03 -31.39
C ASN A 230 18.43 -14.60 -30.64
N PRO A 231 17.53 -13.75 -31.16
CA PRO A 231 16.32 -13.33 -30.44
C PRO A 231 15.45 -14.49 -29.91
N VAL A 232 15.47 -15.64 -30.59
CA VAL A 232 14.71 -16.84 -30.18
C VAL A 232 15.28 -17.46 -28.89
N CYS A 233 16.61 -17.44 -28.72
CA CYS A 233 17.30 -18.12 -27.63
C CYS A 233 17.92 -17.17 -26.60
N GLN A 234 17.95 -15.86 -26.88
CA GLN A 234 18.71 -14.86 -26.14
C GLN A 234 17.86 -13.62 -25.95
N GLN A 235 17.47 -13.39 -24.71
CA GLN A 235 16.30 -12.56 -24.41
C GLN A 235 16.62 -11.07 -24.26
N MET A 236 17.85 -10.72 -24.59
CA MET A 236 18.37 -9.36 -24.65
C MET A 236 18.53 -8.91 -26.11
N TYR A 237 17.85 -9.53 -27.07
CA TYR A 237 17.93 -9.12 -28.46
C TYR A 237 16.56 -9.22 -29.11
N THR A 238 16.23 -8.22 -29.92
CA THR A 238 15.00 -8.21 -30.71
C THR A 238 15.28 -8.58 -32.16
N HIS A 239 14.23 -8.90 -32.92
CA HIS A 239 14.36 -9.09 -34.37
C HIS A 239 14.93 -7.82 -35.05
N GLN A 240 14.57 -6.63 -34.57
CA GLN A 240 15.10 -5.36 -35.09
C GLN A 240 16.62 -5.26 -34.90
N ASP A 241 17.15 -5.74 -33.78
CA ASP A 241 18.60 -5.73 -33.53
C ASP A 241 19.34 -6.73 -34.43
N ALA A 242 18.69 -7.82 -34.82
CA ALA A 242 19.23 -8.76 -35.80
C ALA A 242 19.19 -8.24 -37.24
N CYS A 243 18.24 -7.35 -37.57
CA CYS A 243 18.16 -6.68 -38.87
C CYS A 243 19.25 -5.62 -39.08
N LYS A 244 19.78 -5.05 -37.99
CA LYS A 244 20.87 -4.07 -38.07
C LYS A 244 22.19 -4.80 -38.32
N GLU A 245 22.88 -4.46 -39.41
CA GLU A 245 24.15 -5.11 -39.73
C GLU A 245 25.26 -4.73 -38.74
N ASN A 246 26.14 -5.69 -38.45
CA ASN A 246 27.39 -5.50 -37.69
C ASN A 246 27.28 -5.06 -36.23
N ILE A 247 26.13 -5.25 -35.58
CA ILE A 247 25.97 -4.91 -34.17
C ILE A 247 26.63 -5.94 -33.24
N ILE A 248 27.41 -5.44 -32.26
CA ILE A 248 28.13 -6.24 -31.27
C ILE A 248 27.19 -6.60 -30.11
N LYS A 249 27.23 -7.86 -29.68
CA LYS A 249 26.37 -8.37 -28.61
C LYS A 249 26.54 -7.64 -27.28
N ALA A 250 27.80 -7.42 -26.88
CA ALA A 250 28.12 -6.82 -25.58
C ALA A 250 27.52 -5.40 -25.43
N THR A 251 27.59 -4.59 -26.49
CA THR A 251 27.06 -3.22 -26.47
C THR A 251 25.53 -3.23 -26.48
N THR A 252 24.91 -4.06 -27.32
CA THR A 252 23.44 -4.15 -27.39
C THR A 252 22.81 -4.70 -26.12
N ALA A 253 23.42 -5.72 -25.51
CA ALA A 253 22.95 -6.25 -24.24
C ALA A 253 23.06 -5.22 -23.10
N ALA A 254 24.00 -4.28 -23.17
CA ALA A 254 24.14 -3.19 -22.20
C ALA A 254 23.16 -2.03 -22.44
N GLU A 255 22.72 -1.81 -23.68
CA GLU A 255 21.77 -0.75 -24.07
C GLU A 255 20.32 -1.05 -23.66
N ILE A 256 20.00 -2.30 -23.37
CA ILE A 256 18.65 -2.67 -22.95
C ILE A 256 18.35 -2.09 -21.58
N LYS A 257 17.59 -1.00 -21.62
CA LYS A 257 16.87 -0.47 -20.46
C LYS A 257 15.73 -1.43 -20.18
N PHE A 258 15.89 -2.21 -19.12
CA PHE A 258 14.79 -2.95 -18.52
C PHE A 258 13.71 -1.94 -18.11
N SER A 259 12.64 -1.90 -18.90
CA SER A 259 11.42 -1.09 -18.67
C SER A 259 10.62 -1.65 -17.52
#